data_AF-G6C4N6-F1
#
_entry.id   AF-G6C4N6-F1
#
_cell.length_a   1.000
_cell.length_b   1.000
_cell.length_c   1.000
_cell.angle_alpha   90.00
_cell.angle_beta   90.00
_cell.angle_gamma   90.00
#
_symmetry.space_group_name_H-M   'P 1'
#
loop_
_entity.id
_entity.type
_entity.pdbx_description
1 polymer ?
#
loop_
_entity_poly.entity_id
_entity_poly.type
_entity_poly.pdbx_seq_one_letter_code
_entity_poly.pdbx_strand_id
1 'polypeptide(L)' 'ITRKMIANEAGVSIKTIERAIKEIDNLKYVGRGSNGHWELSE' A
#
# COMPACT_ATOMS: atom_id res chain seq x y z
N ILE A 1 1.67 9.21 2.69
CA ILE A 1 2.72 8.67 1.79
C ILE A 1 2.04 7.96 0.62
N THR A 2 2.26 8.39 -0.62
CA THR A 2 1.64 7.75 -1.80
C THR A 2 2.47 6.55 -2.27
N ARG A 3 1.80 5.53 -2.86
CA ARG A 3 2.47 4.34 -3.41
C ARG A 3 3.60 4.68 -4.40
N LYS A 4 3.43 5.79 -5.12
CA LYS A 4 4.43 6.35 -6.05
C LYS A 4 5.71 6.80 -5.35
N MET A 5 5.60 7.44 -4.19
CA MET A 5 6.78 7.86 -3.43
C MET A 5 7.55 6.65 -2.91
N ILE A 6 6.85 5.65 -2.36
CA ILE A 6 7.48 4.42 -1.86
C ILE A 6 8.15 3.65 -3.01
N ALA A 7 7.49 3.58 -4.18
CA ALA A 7 8.04 2.92 -5.37
C ALA A 7 9.32 3.60 -5.86
N ASN A 8 9.34 4.94 -5.93
CA ASN A 8 10.53 5.70 -6.30
C ASN A 8 11.66 5.55 -5.28
N GLU A 9 11.35 5.64 -3.99
CA GLU A 9 12.34 5.51 -2.91
C GLU A 9 12.98 4.11 -2.88
N ALA A 10 12.16 3.08 -3.03
CA ALA A 10 12.63 1.69 -3.07
C ALA A 10 13.20 1.27 -4.44
N GLY A 11 13.13 2.13 -5.47
CA GLY A 11 13.59 1.82 -6.83
C GLY A 11 12.83 0.67 -7.52
N VAL A 12 11.59 0.40 -7.08
CA VAL A 12 10.77 -0.71 -7.58
C VAL A 12 9.54 -0.19 -8.31
N SER A 13 8.94 -1.06 -9.14
CA SER A 13 7.70 -0.70 -9.81
C SER A 13 6.53 -0.57 -8.82
N ILE A 14 5.56 0.28 -9.13
CA ILE A 14 4.32 0.39 -8.35
C ILE A 14 3.62 -0.98 -8.24
N LYS A 15 3.66 -1.81 -9.29
CA LYS A 15 3.11 -3.16 -9.29
C LYS A 15 3.80 -4.08 -8.27
N THR A 16 5.10 -3.90 -8.06
CA THR A 16 5.87 -4.64 -7.05
C THR A 16 5.36 -4.27 -5.65
N ILE A 17 5.13 -2.98 -5.40
CA ILE A 17 4.58 -2.50 -4.13
C ILE A 17 3.14 -3.00 -3.95
N GLU A 18 2.32 -3.00 -5.00
CA GLU A 18 0.96 -3.55 -4.94
C GLU A 18 0.94 -5.06 -4.65
N ARG A 19 1.90 -5.83 -5.17
CA ARG A 19 2.06 -7.26 -4.82
C ARG A 19 2.51 -7.42 -3.37
N ALA A 20 3.52 -6.68 -2.93
CA ALA A 20 3.98 -6.74 -1.55
C ALA A 20 2.86 -6.37 -0.56
N ILE A 21 2.09 -5.32 -0.85
CA ILE A 21 0.91 -4.92 -0.06
C ILE A 21 -0.15 -6.02 -0.01
N LYS A 22 -0.33 -6.79 -1.10
CA LYS A 22 -1.25 -7.94 -1.13
C LYS A 22 -0.73 -9.16 -0.39
N GLU A 23 0.60 -9.35 -0.33
CA GLU A 23 1.23 -10.43 0.43
C GLU A 23 1.34 -10.11 1.92
N ILE A 24 1.29 -8.82 2.29
CA ILE A 24 1.12 -8.39 3.68
C ILE A 24 -0.37 -8.60 4.03
N ASP A 25 -0.72 -9.79 4.49
CA ASP A 25 -2.06 -10.12 5.01
C ASP A 25 -2.54 -9.17 6.13
N ASN A 26 -1.57 -8.50 6.75
CA ASN A 26 -1.73 -7.60 7.87
C ASN A 26 -2.08 -6.17 7.43
N LEU A 27 -2.19 -5.88 6.14
CA LEU A 27 -2.42 -4.52 5.63
C LEU A 27 -3.75 -4.45 4.89
N LYS A 28 -4.73 -3.76 5.48
CA LYS A 28 -6.08 -3.65 4.93
C LYS A 28 -6.40 -2.21 4.56
N TYR A 29 -6.97 -2.00 3.38
CA TYR A 29 -7.55 -0.71 3.02
C TYR A 29 -8.95 -0.62 3.64
N VAL A 30 -9.11 0.30 4.59
CA VAL A 30 -10.35 0.50 5.33
C VAL A 30 -10.95 1.84 4.93
N GLY A 31 -12.18 1.79 4.40
CA GLY A 31 -12.96 2.97 4.05
C GLY A 31 -13.54 2.93 2.62
N ARG A 32 -14.38 3.93 2.30
CA ARG A 32 -15.05 4.07 1.00
C ARG A 32 -14.57 5.32 0.28
N GLY A 33 -14.25 5.18 -1.00
CA GLY A 33 -13.87 6.30 -1.86
C GLY A 33 -12.58 6.98 -1.42
N SER A 34 -12.54 8.31 -1.52
CA SER A 34 -11.39 9.16 -1.20
C SER A 34 -11.06 9.26 0.29
N ASN A 35 -11.94 8.76 1.17
CA ASN A 35 -11.77 8.83 2.63
C ASN A 35 -11.22 7.53 3.22
N GLY A 36 -10.77 6.58 2.39
CA GLY A 36 -10.16 5.37 2.90
C GLY A 36 -8.70 5.57 3.32
N HIS A 37 -8.30 4.86 4.36
CA HIS A 37 -6.94 4.80 4.86
C HIS A 37 -6.47 3.34 4.91
N TRP A 38 -5.17 3.17 5.10
CA TRP A 38 -4.58 1.85 5.27
C TRP A 38 -4.39 1.58 6.76
N GLU A 39 -4.91 0.45 7.23
CA GLU A 39 -4.70 -0.03 8.59
C GLU A 39 -3.76 -1.23 8.55
N LEU A 40 -2.70 -1.19 9.36
CA LEU A 40 -1.94 -2.38 9.71
C LEU A 40 -2.63 -3.04 10.90
N SER A 41 -3.08 -4.27 10.71
CA SER A 41 -3.57 -5.15 11.78
C SER A 41 -2.35 -5.87 12.35
N GLU A 42 -1.97 -5.54 13.58
CA GLU A 42 -0.86 -6.17 14.31
C GLU A 42 -1.20 -7.60 14.75
#